data_AF-A0A354HIW3-F1
#
_entry.id   AF-A0A354HIW3-F1
#
_cell.length_a   1.000
_cell.length_b   1.000
_cell.length_c   1.000
_cell.angle_alpha   90.00
_cell.angle_beta   90.00
_cell.angle_gamma   90.00
#
_symmetry.space_group_name_H-M   'P 1'
#
loop_
_entity.id
_entity.type
_entity.pdbx_description
1 polymer ?
#
loop_
_entity_poly.entity_id
_entity_poly.type
_entity_poly.pdbx_seq_one_letter_code
_entity_poly.pdbx_strand_id
1 'polypeptide(L)' 'MSELFVNKVVIGSTVMTDLTGDTVTPETLLEGVTAHDCSGAPITGEAKQKESVLCGGICYVTNPALKDARSGGTGV' A
#
# COMPACT_ATOMS: atom_id res chain seq x y z
N MET A 1 20.12 21.47 -4.20
CA MET A 1 20.76 20.26 -3.64
C MET A 1 20.15 19.11 -4.40
N SER A 2 20.96 18.26 -5.02
CA SER A 2 20.48 17.05 -5.69
C SER A 2 20.52 15.92 -4.66
N GLU A 3 19.38 15.56 -4.08
CA GLU A 3 19.28 14.33 -3.28
C GLU A 3 19.55 13.13 -4.20
N LEU A 4 20.62 12.38 -3.89
CA LEU A 4 20.90 11.09 -4.52
C LEU A 4 20.19 10.02 -3.68
N PHE A 5 19.16 9.41 -4.24
CA PHE A 5 18.47 8.29 -3.61
C PHE A 5 19.27 7.00 -3.86
N VAL A 6 19.53 6.26 -2.79
CA VAL A 6 20.30 5.01 -2.83
C VAL A 6 19.32 3.86 -2.78
N ASN A 7 19.15 3.17 -3.90
CA ASN A 7 18.30 1.99 -4.01
C ASN A 7 19.03 0.67 -3.69
N LYS A 8 20.36 0.63 -3.78
CA LYS A 8 21.16 -0.56 -3.52
C LYS A 8 22.41 -0.23 -2.72
N VAL A 9 22.63 -0.95 -1.61
CA VAL A 9 23.81 -0.85 -0.76
C VAL A 9 24.49 -2.21 -0.67
N VAL A 10 25.77 -2.25 -1.05
CA VAL A 10 26.61 -3.46 -0.98
C VAL A 10 27.86 -3.15 -0.14
N ILE A 11 28.14 -3.99 0.85
CA ILE A 11 29.34 -3.91 1.69
C ILE A 11 30.18 -5.14 1.41
N GLY A 12 31.35 -4.94 0.77
CA GLY A 12 32.19 -6.04 0.30
C GLY A 12 31.45 -6.89 -0.74
N SER A 13 31.09 -8.12 -0.37
CA SER A 13 30.32 -9.06 -1.20
C SER A 13 28.88 -9.28 -0.73
N THR A 14 28.42 -8.55 0.29
CA THR A 14 27.09 -8.74 0.88
C THR A 14 26.17 -7.57 0.56
N VAL A 15 25.00 -7.88 0.03
CA VAL A 15 23.94 -6.91 -0.26
C VAL A 15 23.18 -6.62 1.03
N MET A 16 23.19 -5.37 1.48
CA MET A 16 22.54 -4.92 2.72
C MET A 16 21.13 -4.40 2.47
N THR A 17 20.93 -3.77 1.32
CA THR A 17 19.64 -3.20 0.93
C THR A 17 19.57 -3.23 -0.59
N ASP A 18 18.47 -3.74 -1.12
CA ASP A 18 18.22 -3.80 -2.55
C ASP A 18 16.73 -3.56 -2.81
N LEU A 19 16.41 -2.32 -3.13
CA LEU A 19 15.05 -1.86 -3.40
C LEU A 19 14.68 -2.05 -4.88
N THR A 20 15.59 -2.55 -5.73
CA THR A 20 15.34 -2.66 -7.18
C THR A 20 14.20 -3.62 -7.55
N GLY A 21 13.87 -4.56 -6.67
CA GLY A 21 12.75 -5.49 -6.84
C GLY A 21 11.42 -5.02 -6.25
N ASP A 22 11.41 -3.88 -5.55
CA ASP A 22 10.20 -3.41 -4.85
C ASP A 22 9.19 -2.81 -5.84
N THR A 23 7.92 -3.16 -5.64
CA THR A 23 6.79 -2.69 -6.46
C THR A 23 5.86 -1.74 -5.68
N VAL A 24 6.35 -1.18 -4.58
CA VAL A 24 5.54 -0.29 -3.72
C VAL A 24 5.36 1.05 -4.44
N THR A 25 4.09 1.43 -4.62
CA THR A 25 3.68 2.70 -5.22
C THR A 25 2.78 3.48 -4.25
N PRO A 26 2.69 4.82 -4.36
CA PRO A 26 1.83 5.65 -3.50
C PRO A 26 0.38 5.14 -3.39
N GLU A 27 -0.18 4.67 -4.50
CA GLU A 27 -1.53 4.11 -4.61
C GLU A 27 -1.73 2.76 -3.89
N THR A 28 -0.64 2.03 -3.62
CA THR A 28 -0.66 0.77 -2.84
C THR A 28 -0.38 0.99 -1.36
N LEU A 29 0.18 2.15 -1.02
CA LEU A 29 0.56 2.52 0.33
C LEU A 29 -0.53 3.35 0.99
N LEU A 30 -0.84 3.02 2.24
CA LEU A 30 -1.90 3.69 2.98
C LEU A 30 -1.65 5.20 3.14
N GLU A 31 -2.72 5.99 2.97
CA GLU A 31 -2.65 7.45 3.12
C GLU A 31 -1.96 7.86 4.42
N GLY A 32 -0.93 8.72 4.29
CA GLY A 32 -0.15 9.24 5.41
C GLY A 32 0.98 8.33 5.91
N VAL A 33 1.12 7.11 5.38
CA VAL A 33 2.32 6.28 5.63
C VAL A 33 3.44 6.72 4.69
N THR A 34 4.69 6.63 5.15
CA THR A 34 5.88 6.89 4.33
C THR A 34 6.67 5.59 4.12
N ALA A 35 7.17 5.40 2.90
CA ALA A 35 7.98 4.24 2.48
C ALA A 35 9.05 4.68 1.47
N HIS A 36 9.90 3.76 1.02
CA HIS A 36 10.83 4.00 -0.10
C HIS A 36 10.35 3.25 -1.35
N ASP A 37 10.49 3.85 -2.52
CA ASP A 37 10.23 3.20 -3.81
C ASP A 37 11.46 2.47 -4.37
N CYS A 38 11.34 1.88 -5.56
CA CYS A 38 12.43 1.14 -6.21
C CYS A 38 13.66 2.01 -6.58
N SER A 39 13.49 3.34 -6.60
CA SER A 39 14.57 4.30 -6.77
C SER A 39 15.24 4.67 -5.45
N GLY A 40 14.68 4.22 -4.32
CA GLY A 40 15.09 4.59 -2.97
C GLY A 40 14.56 5.96 -2.55
N ALA A 41 13.66 6.57 -3.33
CA ALA A 41 13.05 7.84 -3.00
C ALA A 41 11.92 7.62 -1.97
N PRO A 42 11.79 8.50 -0.97
CA PRO A 42 10.69 8.43 -0.02
C PRO A 42 9.39 8.76 -0.75
N ILE A 43 8.41 7.88 -0.64
CA ILE A 43 7.05 8.02 -1.13
C ILE A 43 6.09 8.10 0.04
N THR A 44 5.03 8.90 -0.12
CA THR A 44 3.90 8.97 0.82
C THR A 44 2.71 8.29 0.19
N GLY A 45 1.98 7.53 0.99
CA GLY A 45 0.82 6.79 0.52
C GLY A 45 -0.35 7.71 0.20
N GLU A 46 -1.12 7.30 -0.81
CA GLU A 46 -2.34 7.94 -1.28
C GLU A 46 -3.53 6.96 -1.23
N ALA A 47 -3.28 5.70 -0.85
CA ALA A 47 -4.32 4.68 -0.77
C ALA A 47 -5.27 5.00 0.38
N LYS A 48 -6.48 5.43 0.02
CA LYS A 48 -7.57 5.60 0.99
C LYS A 48 -8.01 4.24 1.52
N GLN A 49 -8.12 4.12 2.84
CA GLN A 49 -8.75 2.94 3.43
C GLN A 49 -10.14 2.80 2.84
N LYS A 50 -10.39 1.65 2.22
CA LYS A 50 -11.72 1.35 1.71
C LYS A 50 -12.60 1.09 2.94
N GLU A 51 -13.53 2.02 3.12
CA GLU A 51 -14.41 2.18 4.27
C GLU A 51 -14.80 0.83 4.92
N SER A 52 -14.45 0.70 6.20
CA SER A 52 -14.85 -0.43 7.02
C SER A 52 -16.34 -0.29 7.36
N VAL A 53 -17.19 -1.00 6.62
CA VAL A 53 -18.61 -1.08 6.93
C VAL A 53 -18.81 -2.08 8.06
N LEU A 54 -19.25 -1.60 9.23
CA LEU A 54 -19.68 -2.46 10.33
C LEU A 54 -21.04 -3.07 9.99
N CYS A 55 -21.04 -4.32 9.54
CA CYS A 55 -22.27 -5.11 9.53
C CYS A 55 -22.16 -6.22 10.57
N GLY A 56 -22.89 -6.10 11.68
CA GLY A 56 -23.08 -7.19 12.64
C GLY A 56 -21.84 -7.62 13.42
N GLY A 57 -20.86 -6.73 13.65
CA GLY A 57 -19.69 -7.00 14.50
C GLY A 57 -18.56 -7.78 13.84
N ILE A 58 -18.60 -7.99 12.51
CA ILE A 58 -17.48 -8.55 11.74
C ILE A 58 -16.89 -7.43 10.87
N CYS A 59 -15.58 -7.21 10.98
CA CYS A 59 -14.84 -6.26 10.16
C CYS A 59 -14.61 -6.83 8.76
N TYR A 60 -15.33 -6.33 7.76
CA TYR A 60 -15.05 -6.59 6.35
C TYR A 60 -14.30 -5.40 5.76
N VAL A 61 -13.09 -5.63 5.26
CA VAL A 61 -12.37 -4.68 4.41
C VAL A 61 -13.09 -4.71 3.06
N THR A 62 -13.96 -3.73 2.78
CA THR A 62 -14.72 -3.75 1.53
C THR A 62 -13.82 -3.33 0.38
N ASN A 63 -13.54 -4.21 -0.58
CA ASN A 63 -13.07 -3.73 -1.87
C ASN A 63 -14.26 -2.99 -2.54
N PRO A 64 -14.16 -1.73 -3.01
CA PRO A 64 -15.21 -1.07 -3.78
C PRO A 64 -15.63 -1.87 -5.01
N ALA A 65 -14.75 -2.69 -5.59
CA ALA A 65 -15.10 -3.63 -6.66
C ALA A 65 -15.95 -4.83 -6.20
N LEU A 66 -16.16 -5.00 -4.89
CA LEU A 66 -17.00 -6.04 -4.29
C LEU A 66 -18.22 -5.44 -3.54
N LYS A 67 -18.44 -4.11 -3.61
CA LYS A 67 -19.60 -3.45 -2.98
C LYS A 67 -20.94 -3.95 -3.52
N ASP A 68 -20.94 -4.43 -4.76
CA ASP A 68 -22.15 -4.87 -5.46
C ASP A 68 -22.54 -6.33 -5.11
N ALA A 69 -21.64 -7.08 -4.45
CA ALA A 69 -21.88 -8.48 -4.08
C ALA A 69 -22.83 -8.65 -2.88
N ARG A 70 -23.33 -7.55 -2.29
CA ARG A 70 -24.42 -7.57 -1.29
C ARG A 70 -25.73 -7.03 -1.85
N SER A 71 -26.03 -7.31 -3.11
CA SER A 71 -27.40 -7.35 -3.59
C SER A 71 -28.05 -8.67 -3.15
N GLY A 72 -29.00 -8.64 -2.20
CA GLY A 72 -29.91 -9.77 -1.98
C GLY A 72 -30.20 -10.08 -0.52
N GLY A 73 -31.00 -9.24 0.11
CA GLY A 73 -31.68 -9.52 1.37
C GLY A 73 -33.04 -8.84 1.36
N THR A 74 -33.88 -9.23 0.41
CA THR A 74 -35.28 -8.79 0.30
C THR A 74 -36.12 -9.49 1.37
N GLY A 75 -36.98 -8.74 2.04
CA GLY A 75 -38.31 -9.22 2.41
C GLY A 75 -38.52 -9.60 3.88
N VAL A 76 -39.49 -8.88 4.47
CA VAL A 76 -40.29 -9.13 5.69
C VAL A 76 -39.58 -9.26 7.03
#